data_AF-A0A523Z736-F1
#
_entry.id   AF-A0A523Z736-F1
#
_cell.length_a   1.000
_cell.length_b   1.000
_cell.length_c   1.000
_cell.angle_alpha   90.00
_cell.angle_beta   90.00
_cell.angle_gamma   90.00
#
_symmetry.space_group_name_H-M   'P 1'
#
loop_
_entity.id
_entity.type
_entity.pdbx_description
1 polymer ?
#
loop_
_entity_poly.entity_id
_entity_poly.type
_entity_poly.pdbx_seq_one_letter_code
_entity_poly.pdbx_strand_id
1 'polypeptide(L)' 'MNGFTETRIVLDIDRCISCHACDIACYESHNVKYNLTRANFDITVDMPLHCKHCKEASCVAA' A
#
# COMPACT_ATOMS: atom_id res chain seq x y z
N MET A 1 0.22 -20.83 -15.61
CA MET A 1 -0.32 -21.10 -14.26
C MET A 1 0.52 -22.22 -13.68
N ASN A 2 1.47 -21.88 -12.78
CA ASN A 2 2.31 -22.71 -11.89
C ASN A 2 3.63 -21.95 -11.64
N GLY A 3 3.83 -21.44 -10.43
CA GLY A 3 5.05 -20.74 -9.99
C GLY A 3 4.77 -19.33 -9.47
N PHE A 4 4.84 -19.13 -8.15
CA PHE A 4 4.69 -17.82 -7.52
C PHE A 4 5.87 -16.91 -7.93
N THR A 5 5.60 -15.93 -8.79
CA THR A 5 6.52 -14.82 -9.04
C THR A 5 6.46 -13.86 -7.84
N GLU A 6 7.58 -13.70 -7.14
CA GLU A 6 7.76 -12.70 -6.08
C GLU A 6 7.39 -11.31 -6.62
N THR A 7 6.31 -10.73 -6.09
CA THR A 7 5.78 -9.44 -6.54
C THR A 7 6.08 -8.40 -5.47
N ARG A 8 6.77 -7.32 -5.85
CA ARG A 8 7.17 -6.24 -4.93
C ARG A 8 6.66 -4.91 -5.45
N ILE A 9 6.08 -4.10 -4.56
CA ILE A 9 5.74 -2.71 -4.81
C ILE A 9 6.81 -1.83 -4.15
N VAL A 10 7.36 -0.88 -4.91
CA VAL A 10 8.35 0.10 -4.42
C VAL A 10 7.78 1.49 -4.63
N LEU A 11 7.75 2.29 -3.57
CA LEU A 11 7.32 3.68 -3.60
C LEU A 11 8.53 4.60 -3.46
N ASP A 12 8.67 5.53 -4.41
CA ASP A 12 9.61 6.65 -4.35
C ASP A 12 8.97 7.78 -3.54
N ILE A 13 9.34 7.92 -2.27
CA ILE A 13 8.72 8.85 -1.33
C ILE A 13 9.06 10.32 -1.65
N ASP A 14 10.18 10.60 -2.32
CA ASP A 14 10.57 11.96 -2.70
C ASP A 14 9.67 12.53 -3.81
N ARG A 15 8.92 11.65 -4.49
CA ARG A 15 7.93 12.02 -5.51
C ARG A 15 6.48 12.01 -4.98
N CYS A 16 6.25 11.57 -3.75
CA CYS A 16 4.92 11.55 -3.18
C CYS A 16 4.49 12.98 -2.79
N ILE A 17 3.47 13.51 -3.48
CA ILE A 17 2.93 14.85 -3.23
C ILE A 17 1.56 14.82 -2.55
N SER A 18 1.19 13.69 -1.92
CA SER A 18 -0.15 13.49 -1.33
C SER A 18 -1.30 13.79 -2.31
N CYS A 19 -1.23 13.30 -3.55
CA CYS A 19 -2.30 13.53 -4.54
C CYS A 19 -3.53 12.62 -4.36
N HIS A 20 -3.44 11.58 -3.52
CA HIS A 20 -4.51 10.59 -3.26
C HIS A 20 -4.97 9.76 -4.46
N ALA A 21 -4.31 9.86 -5.63
CA ALA A 21 -4.70 9.09 -6.81
C ALA A 21 -4.56 7.57 -6.60
N CYS A 22 -3.57 7.14 -5.82
CA CYS A 22 -3.40 5.73 -5.45
C CYS A 22 -4.59 5.18 -4.66
N ASP A 23 -5.22 6.01 -3.83
CA ASP A 23 -6.34 5.61 -2.98
C ASP A 23 -7.58 5.32 -3.83
N ILE A 24 -7.89 6.25 -4.76
CA ILE A 24 -8.99 6.09 -5.72
C ILE A 24 -8.76 4.89 -6.63
N ALA A 25 -7.53 4.71 -7.15
CA ALA A 25 -7.21 3.58 -8.00
C ALA A 25 -7.44 2.24 -7.30
N CYS A 26 -7.04 2.12 -6.02
CA CYS A 26 -7.29 0.92 -5.23
C CYS A 26 -8.79 0.70 -4.99
N TYR A 27 -9.51 1.75 -4.62
CA TYR A 27 -10.96 1.70 -4.39
C TYR A 27 -11.72 1.19 -5.63
N GLU A 28 -11.48 1.79 -6.79
CA GLU A 28 -12.12 1.41 -8.06
C GLU A 28 -11.75 0.00 -8.50
N SER A 29 -10.48 -0.40 -8.30
CA SER A 29 -9.98 -1.71 -8.74
C SER A 29 -10.41 -2.86 -7.82
N HIS A 30 -10.79 -2.58 -6.57
CA HIS A 30 -11.07 -3.61 -5.55
C HIS A 30 -12.53 -3.59 -5.05
N ASN A 31 -13.49 -3.34 -5.95
CA ASN A 31 -14.92 -3.31 -5.63
C ASN A 31 -15.21 -2.42 -4.42
N VAL A 32 -14.75 -1.16 -4.47
CA VAL A 32 -15.15 -0.13 -3.48
C VAL A 32 -14.57 -0.42 -2.08
N LYS A 33 -13.45 -1.16 -2.01
CA LYS A 33 -12.75 -1.46 -0.75
C LYS A 33 -11.58 -0.52 -0.50
N TYR A 34 -11.58 0.09 0.68
CA TYR A 34 -10.51 0.96 1.14
C TYR A 34 -9.49 0.18 1.97
N ASN A 35 -8.51 -0.43 1.30
CA ASN A 35 -7.42 -1.19 1.96
C ASN A 35 -6.09 -0.43 1.99
N LEU A 36 -6.12 0.87 1.66
CA LEU A 36 -5.01 1.80 1.78
C LEU A 36 -5.28 2.72 2.97
N THR A 37 -4.59 2.48 4.09
CA THR A 37 -4.58 3.42 5.22
C THR A 37 -3.47 4.44 5.02
N ARG A 38 -3.50 5.57 5.72
CA ARG A 38 -2.50 6.64 5.60
C ARG A 38 -1.76 6.78 6.91
N ALA A 39 -0.44 6.80 6.85
CA ALA A 39 0.36 7.22 7.99
C ALA A 39 0.52 8.74 7.92
N ASN A 40 0.18 9.41 9.01
CA ASN A 40 0.51 10.82 9.20
C ASN A 40 1.74 10.87 10.12
N PHE A 41 2.92 11.08 9.54
CA PHE A 41 4.14 11.32 10.29
C PHE A 41 4.39 12.83 10.28
N ASP A 42 3.81 13.53 11.27
CA ASP A 42 3.78 15.01 11.34
C ASP A 42 3.10 15.66 10.10
N ILE A 43 3.11 16.99 9.97
CA ILE A 43 2.46 17.73 8.88
C ILE A 43 3.16 17.59 7.52
N THR A 44 4.36 17.01 7.47
CA THR A 44 5.24 17.05 6.28
C THR A 44 5.27 15.76 5.49
N VAL A 45 4.91 14.63 6.09
CA VAL A 45 4.99 13.33 5.41
C VAL A 45 3.65 12.60 5.50
N ASP A 46 3.06 12.48 4.33
CA ASP A 46 1.89 11.67 4.09
C ASP A 46 2.27 10.47 3.22
N MET A 47 2.04 9.27 3.76
CA MET A 47 2.44 8.03 3.10
C MET A 47 1.30 7.01 3.08
N PRO A 48 1.02 6.38 1.91
CA PRO A 48 0.09 5.28 1.82
C PRO A 48 0.66 4.02 2.49
N LEU A 49 -0.05 3.53 3.49
CA LEU A 49 0.14 2.25 4.14
C LEU A 49 -0.74 1.20 3.45
N HIS A 50 -0.17 0.52 2.45
CA HIS A 50 -0.71 -0.73 1.92
C HIS A 50 -0.21 -1.92 2.73
N CYS A 51 -0.95 -3.04 2.65
CA CYS A 51 -0.43 -4.33 3.06
C CYS A 51 0.88 -4.61 2.32
N LYS A 52 1.98 -4.79 3.05
CA LYS A 52 3.30 -5.01 2.46
C LYS A 52 3.52 -6.44 1.96
N HIS A 53 2.54 -7.33 2.18
CA HIS A 53 2.65 -8.77 1.90
C HIS A 53 3.99 -9.33 2.40
N CYS A 54 4.29 -9.06 3.68
CA CYS A 54 5.56 -9.43 4.30
C CYS A 54 5.83 -10.93 4.15
N LYS A 55 7.08 -11.29 3.82
CA LYS A 55 7.52 -12.69 3.79
C LYS A 55 7.33 -13.38 5.15
N GLU A 56 7.64 -12.65 6.22
CA GLU A 56 7.41 -13.04 7.61
C GLU A 56 6.30 -12.14 8.18
N ALA A 57 5.05 -12.45 7.83
CA ALA A 57 3.90 -11.65 8.23
C ALA A 57 3.45 -11.99 9.66
N SER A 58 3.49 -11.00 10.56
CA SER A 58 3.01 -11.17 11.95
C SER A 58 1.52 -11.42 12.05
N CYS A 59 0.73 -10.88 11.12
CA CYS A 59 -0.74 -11.01 11.12
C CYS A 59 -1.26 -12.41 10.81
N VAL A 60 -0.42 -13.33 10.32
CA VAL A 60 -0.79 -14.74 10.09
C VAL A 60 -0.20 -15.70 11.13
N ALA A 61 0.70 -15.21 11.99
CA ALA A 61 1.42 -16.03 12.97
C ALA A 61 0.70 -16.14 14.33
N ALA A 62 -0.56 -15.71 14.41
CA ALA A 62 -1.36 -15.65 15.63
C ALA A 62 -2.29 -16.86 15.78
#